data_AF-A0A800A8K7-F1
#
_entry.id   AF-A0A800A8K7-F1
#
_cell.length_a   1.000
_cell.length_b   1.000
_cell.length_c   1.000
_cell.angle_alpha   90.00
_cell.angle_beta   90.00
_cell.angle_gamma   90.00
#
_symmetry.space_group_name_H-M   'P 1'
#
loop_
_entity.id
_entity.type
_entity.pdbx_description
1 polymer ?
#
loop_
_entity_poly.entity_id
_entity_poly.type
_entity_poly.pdbx_seq_one_letter_code
_entity_poly.pdbx_strand_id
1 'polypeptide(L)'
;MIFVAIPALLLALASVAAFFGRWVWWLDVLANFRVQYLVGLLVLGLVLATSTRWRRWGYLTLVVGVVNLVVILPLYLGAPATVDPALPDLRVMNFNLLSSNESFGEVIDYIELVNPDLVILHEASRPWEVAVDAADLAMR
;
A
#
# COMPACT_ATOMS: atom_id res chain seq x y z
N MET A 1 27.06 -18.09 -4.02
CA MET A 1 25.73 -18.66 -3.70
C MET A 1 25.27 -18.35 -2.29
N ILE A 2 26.10 -18.48 -1.24
CA ILE A 2 25.66 -18.15 0.13
C ILE A 2 25.24 -16.68 0.29
N PHE A 3 25.97 -15.75 -0.34
CA PHE A 3 25.63 -14.32 -0.41
C PHE A 3 24.32 -14.02 -1.16
N VAL A 4 23.78 -14.98 -1.93
CA VAL A 4 22.47 -14.88 -2.60
C VAL A 4 21.39 -15.56 -1.75
N ALA A 5 21.72 -16.69 -1.12
CA ALA A 5 20.80 -17.46 -0.29
C ALA A 5 20.39 -16.72 0.98
N ILE A 6 21.32 -16.01 1.63
CA ILE A 6 21.02 -15.22 2.85
C ILE A 6 19.96 -14.14 2.58
N PRO A 7 20.13 -13.21 1.61
CA PRO A 7 19.10 -12.21 1.35
C PRO A 7 17.80 -12.82 0.82
N ALA A 8 17.86 -13.92 0.05
CA ALA A 8 16.67 -14.64 -0.39
C ALA A 8 15.85 -15.17 0.80
N LEU A 9 16.54 -15.76 1.78
CA LEU A 9 15.92 -16.24 3.02
C LEU A 9 15.33 -15.09 3.83
N LEU A 10 16.07 -13.98 4.01
CA LEU A 10 15.58 -12.82 4.76
C LEU A 10 14.34 -12.20 4.12
N LEU A 11 14.33 -12.05 2.79
CA LEU A 11 13.15 -11.56 2.07
C LEU A 11 11.97 -12.54 2.16
N ALA A 12 12.23 -13.84 2.09
CA ALA A 12 11.18 -14.84 2.24
C ALA A 12 10.59 -14.81 3.66
N LEU A 13 11.42 -14.70 4.69
CA LEU A 13 10.98 -14.56 6.08
C LEU A 13 10.18 -13.26 6.29
N ALA A 14 10.64 -12.13 5.76
CA ALA A 14 9.92 -10.86 5.83
C ALA A 14 8.56 -10.94 5.13
N SER A 15 8.50 -11.58 3.95
CA SER A 15 7.26 -11.80 3.20
C SER A 15 6.27 -12.69 3.95
N VAL A 16 6.76 -13.75 4.61
CA VAL A 16 5.93 -14.61 5.47
C VAL A 16 5.45 -13.84 6.69
N ALA A 17 6.33 -13.10 7.35
CA ALA A 17 6.02 -12.30 8.53
C ALA A 17 4.96 -11.22 8.23
N ALA A 18 4.92 -10.69 7.01
CA ALA A 18 3.90 -9.74 6.55
C ALA A 18 2.45 -10.30 6.57
N PHE A 19 2.25 -11.62 6.65
CA PHE A 19 0.91 -12.20 6.85
C PHE A 19 0.45 -12.17 8.31
N PHE A 20 1.34 -11.82 9.24
CA PHE A 20 1.05 -11.81 10.67
C PHE A 20 0.72 -10.42 11.23
N GLY A 21 0.55 -9.41 10.37
CA GLY A 21 0.16 -8.05 10.75
C GLY A 21 -1.12 -7.98 11.59
N ARG A 22 -2.07 -8.90 11.36
CA ARG A 22 -3.31 -9.00 12.15
C ARG A 22 -3.08 -9.28 13.64
N TRP A 23 -2.02 -9.98 14.01
CA TRP A 23 -1.71 -10.30 15.41
C TRP A 23 -0.71 -9.34 16.02
N VAL A 24 0.17 -8.75 15.20
CA VAL A 24 1.26 -7.90 15.63
C VAL A 24 1.38 -6.72 14.67
N TRP A 25 0.92 -5.54 15.10
CA TRP A 25 0.77 -4.36 14.24
C TRP A 25 2.04 -3.99 13.46
N TRP A 26 3.24 -4.10 14.07
CA TRP A 26 4.48 -3.72 13.40
C TRP A 26 4.88 -4.70 12.29
N LEU A 27 4.34 -5.93 12.27
CA LEU A 27 4.50 -6.85 11.14
C LEU A 27 3.67 -6.42 9.93
N ASP A 28 2.61 -5.64 10.13
CA ASP A 28 1.80 -5.10 9.04
C ASP A 28 2.60 -4.12 8.17
N VAL A 29 3.60 -3.45 8.76
CA VAL A 29 4.55 -2.58 8.03
C VAL A 29 5.23 -3.36 6.89
N LEU A 30 5.55 -4.63 7.09
CA LEU A 30 6.20 -5.48 6.08
C LEU A 30 5.28 -5.74 4.87
N ALA A 31 3.96 -5.69 5.04
CA ALA A 31 3.00 -5.92 3.95
C ALA A 31 3.05 -4.83 2.87
N ASN A 32 3.62 -3.65 3.17
CA ASN A 32 3.77 -2.55 2.21
C ASN A 32 4.77 -2.86 1.08
N PHE A 33 5.62 -3.87 1.23
CA PHE A 33 6.75 -4.13 0.33
C PHE A 33 6.57 -5.35 -0.60
N ARG A 34 5.33 -5.83 -0.80
CA ARG A 34 5.06 -7.07 -1.56
C ARG A 34 5.56 -7.03 -3.00
N VAL A 35 5.53 -5.87 -3.66
CA VAL A 35 6.08 -5.69 -5.02
C VAL A 35 7.60 -5.85 -5.02
N GLN A 36 8.28 -5.24 -4.04
CA GLN A 36 9.72 -5.31 -3.85
C GLN A 36 10.15 -6.74 -3.49
N TYR A 37 9.36 -7.43 -2.64
CA TYR A 37 9.57 -8.84 -2.33
C TYR A 37 9.43 -9.72 -3.56
N LEU A 38 8.39 -9.51 -4.38
CA LEU A 38 8.23 -10.23 -5.65
C LEU A 38 9.49 -10.08 -6.52
N VAL A 39 9.91 -8.86 -6.82
CA VAL A 39 11.07 -8.60 -7.69
C VAL A 39 12.35 -9.21 -7.10
N GLY A 40 12.61 -8.97 -5.81
CA GLY A 40 13.80 -9.49 -5.13
C GLY A 40 13.83 -11.02 -5.10
N LEU A 41 12.72 -11.68 -4.75
CA LEU A 41 12.61 -13.13 -4.70
C LEU A 41 12.70 -13.77 -6.08
N LEU A 42 12.16 -13.13 -7.13
CA LEU A 42 12.35 -13.59 -8.51
C LEU A 42 13.81 -13.55 -8.93
N VAL A 43 14.48 -12.41 -8.75
CA VAL A 43 15.89 -12.24 -9.14
C VAL A 43 16.78 -13.23 -8.37
N LEU A 44 16.69 -13.26 -7.04
CA LEU A 44 17.52 -14.13 -6.21
C LEU A 44 17.19 -15.61 -6.43
N GLY A 45 15.90 -15.94 -6.59
CA GLY A 45 15.44 -17.30 -6.87
C GLY A 45 15.94 -17.84 -8.20
N LEU A 46 15.89 -17.04 -9.27
CA LEU A 46 16.42 -17.40 -10.58
C LEU A 46 17.94 -17.62 -10.52
N VAL A 47 18.68 -16.74 -9.85
CA VAL A 47 20.14 -16.90 -9.68
C VAL A 47 20.47 -18.19 -8.93
N LEU A 48 19.77 -18.50 -7.83
CA LEU A 48 19.97 -19.75 -7.09
C LEU A 48 19.59 -21.00 -7.91
N ALA A 49 18.57 -20.90 -8.78
CA ALA A 49 18.13 -21.99 -9.64
C ALA A 49 19.19 -22.42 -10.67
N THR A 50 20.11 -21.53 -11.05
CA THR A 50 21.24 -21.87 -11.94
C THR A 50 22.26 -22.82 -11.30
N SER A 51 22.28 -22.92 -9.97
CA SER A 51 23.27 -23.74 -9.25
C SER A 51 22.76 -25.15 -8.96
N THR A 52 23.47 -26.18 -9.39
CA THR A 52 23.12 -27.58 -9.11
C THR A 52 22.93 -27.87 -7.62
N ARG A 53 23.73 -27.24 -6.75
CA ARG A 53 23.67 -27.42 -5.29
C ARG A 53 22.51 -26.64 -4.63
N TRP A 54 22.19 -25.46 -5.14
CA TRP A 54 21.23 -24.54 -4.50
C TRP A 54 19.88 -24.49 -5.20
N ARG A 55 19.70 -25.22 -6.30
CA ARG A 55 18.51 -25.18 -7.15
C ARG A 55 17.19 -25.39 -6.39
N ARG A 56 17.18 -26.31 -5.42
CA ARG A 56 16.00 -26.54 -4.56
C ARG A 56 15.60 -25.29 -3.79
N TRP A 57 16.58 -24.57 -3.23
CA TRP A 57 16.35 -23.30 -2.54
C TRP A 57 15.91 -22.19 -3.50
N GLY A 58 16.44 -22.19 -4.73
CA GLY A 58 15.98 -21.31 -5.80
C GLY A 58 14.50 -21.49 -6.08
N TYR A 59 14.03 -22.72 -6.27
CA TYR A 59 12.61 -23.01 -6.50
C TYR A 59 11.73 -22.61 -5.31
N LEU A 60 12.14 -22.90 -4.08
CA LEU A 60 11.40 -22.45 -2.89
C LEU A 60 11.30 -20.91 -2.82
N THR A 61 12.38 -20.21 -3.14
CA THR A 61 12.40 -18.74 -3.20
C THR A 61 11.42 -18.22 -4.26
N LEU A 62 11.40 -18.85 -5.45
CA LEU A 62 10.47 -18.50 -6.51
C LEU A 62 9.01 -18.75 -6.12
N VAL A 63 8.71 -19.83 -5.40
CA VAL A 63 7.36 -20.09 -4.87
C VAL A 63 6.90 -18.96 -3.95
N VAL A 64 7.76 -18.47 -3.05
CA VAL A 64 7.43 -17.30 -2.20
C VAL A 64 7.24 -16.04 -3.05
N GLY A 65 8.03 -15.87 -4.12
CA GLY A 65 7.81 -14.82 -5.12
C GLY A 65 6.40 -14.90 -5.74
N VAL A 66 5.99 -16.09 -6.19
CA VAL A 66 4.64 -16.33 -6.75
C VAL A 66 3.55 -16.02 -5.73
N VAL A 67 3.73 -16.34 -4.44
CA VAL A 67 2.77 -15.96 -3.40
C VAL A 67 2.59 -14.44 -3.35
N ASN A 68 3.66 -13.66 -3.43
CA ASN A 68 3.54 -12.19 -3.48
C ASN A 68 2.84 -11.72 -4.75
N LEU A 69 3.14 -12.33 -5.91
CA LEU A 69 2.43 -12.04 -7.16
C LEU A 69 0.94 -12.28 -7.02
N VAL A 70 0.52 -13.43 -6.49
CA VAL A 70 -0.90 -13.78 -6.32
C VAL A 70 -1.61 -12.77 -5.40
N VAL A 71 -0.94 -12.29 -4.36
CA VAL A 71 -1.51 -11.29 -3.45
C VAL A 71 -1.69 -9.93 -4.13
N ILE A 72 -0.73 -9.48 -4.95
CA ILE A 72 -0.78 -8.14 -5.54
C ILE A 72 -1.49 -8.09 -6.89
N LEU A 73 -1.54 -9.21 -7.64
CA LEU A 73 -2.08 -9.25 -9.00
C LEU A 73 -3.52 -8.71 -9.10
N PRO A 74 -4.45 -9.00 -8.17
CA PRO A 74 -5.80 -8.42 -8.20
C PRO A 74 -5.81 -6.88 -8.14
N LEU A 75 -4.79 -6.25 -7.57
CA LEU A 75 -4.70 -4.78 -7.48
C LEU A 75 -4.39 -4.12 -8.84
N TYR A 76 -3.84 -4.88 -9.78
CA TYR A 76 -3.50 -4.41 -11.13
C TYR A 76 -4.51 -4.86 -12.18
N LEU A 77 -5.23 -5.94 -11.90
CA LEU A 77 -6.34 -6.43 -12.72
C LEU A 77 -7.64 -5.77 -12.26
N GLY A 78 -7.72 -4.44 -12.39
CA GLY A 78 -8.98 -3.73 -12.18
C GLY A 78 -10.06 -4.24 -13.15
N ALA A 79 -11.29 -4.34 -12.68
CA ALA A 79 -12.43 -4.43 -13.58
C ALA A 79 -12.71 -3.03 -14.13
N PRO A 80 -12.92 -2.84 -15.44
CA PRO A 80 -13.49 -1.60 -15.94
C PRO A 80 -14.83 -1.40 -15.24
N ALA A 81 -14.95 -0.33 -14.45
CA ALA A 81 -16.25 0.06 -13.92
C ALA A 81 -17.12 0.49 -15.11
N THR A 82 -18.24 -0.17 -15.32
CA THR A 82 -19.27 0.35 -16.22
C THR A 82 -19.92 1.52 -15.52
N VAL A 83 -19.74 2.73 -16.06
CA VAL A 83 -20.45 3.92 -15.58
C VAL A 83 -21.92 3.74 -15.92
N ASP A 84 -22.78 3.70 -14.90
CA ASP A 84 -24.22 3.79 -15.10
C ASP A 84 -24.59 5.28 -15.16
N PRO A 85 -24.99 5.81 -16.33
CA PRO A 85 -25.33 7.22 -16.47
C PRO A 85 -26.61 7.61 -15.71
N ALA A 86 -27.35 6.65 -15.14
CA ALA A 86 -28.49 6.92 -14.27
C ALA A 86 -28.09 7.22 -12.81
N LEU A 87 -26.85 6.91 -12.41
CA LEU A 87 -26.35 7.23 -11.08
C LEU A 87 -25.87 8.70 -11.01
N PRO A 88 -26.04 9.39 -9.88
CA PRO A 88 -25.52 10.74 -9.71
C PRO A 88 -23.98 10.73 -9.67
N ASP A 89 -23.39 11.82 -10.15
CA ASP A 89 -21.95 12.06 -10.01
C ASP A 89 -21.58 12.20 -8.53
N LEU A 90 -20.48 11.57 -8.12
CA LEU A 90 -19.89 11.72 -6.79
C LEU A 90 -18.51 12.34 -6.90
N ARG A 91 -18.34 13.54 -6.34
CA ARG A 91 -17.07 14.25 -6.29
C ARG A 91 -16.33 13.92 -4.99
N VAL A 92 -15.28 13.12 -5.11
CA VAL A 92 -14.43 12.72 -3.97
C VAL A 92 -13.13 13.51 -3.97
N MET A 93 -12.78 14.11 -2.84
CA MET A 93 -11.48 14.72 -2.59
C MET A 93 -10.65 13.82 -1.66
N ASN A 94 -9.46 13.43 -2.09
CA ASN A 94 -8.49 12.74 -1.25
C ASN A 94 -7.27 13.63 -1.03
N PHE A 95 -6.97 14.00 0.22
CA PHE A 95 -5.96 14.99 0.52
C PHE A 95 -5.10 14.59 1.71
N ASN A 96 -3.79 14.50 1.52
CA ASN A 96 -2.83 14.34 2.62
C ASN A 96 -2.43 15.71 3.15
N LEU A 97 -2.72 15.95 4.43
CA LEU A 97 -2.54 17.24 5.08
C LEU A 97 -1.09 17.56 5.41
N LEU A 98 -0.23 16.54 5.50
CA LEU A 98 1.05 16.57 6.23
C LEU A 98 0.80 16.95 7.70
N SER A 99 0.94 16.01 8.63
CA SER A 99 0.52 16.22 10.03
C SER A 99 1.11 17.45 10.75
N SER A 100 2.26 17.95 10.29
CA SER A 100 2.94 19.16 10.80
C SER A 100 2.55 20.47 10.09
N ASN A 101 1.72 20.41 9.07
CA ASN A 101 1.19 21.58 8.38
C ASN A 101 0.17 22.29 9.28
N GLU A 102 0.29 23.61 9.40
CA GLU A 102 -0.58 24.45 10.22
C GLU A 102 -1.41 25.44 9.37
N SER A 103 -1.37 25.32 8.04
CA SER A 103 -2.18 26.12 7.12
C SER A 103 -3.65 25.66 7.10
N PHE A 104 -4.30 25.65 8.27
CA PHE A 104 -5.67 25.15 8.46
C PHE A 104 -6.67 25.88 7.58
N GLY A 105 -6.67 27.22 7.64
CA GLY A 105 -7.61 28.06 6.89
C GLY A 105 -7.49 27.84 5.38
N GLU A 106 -6.28 27.82 4.83
CA GLU A 106 -6.06 27.62 3.39
C GLU A 106 -6.60 26.27 2.90
N VAL A 107 -6.43 25.21 3.71
CA VAL A 107 -6.97 23.89 3.38
C VAL A 107 -8.49 23.86 3.47
N ILE A 108 -9.07 24.49 4.49
CA ILE A 108 -10.52 24.59 4.68
C ILE A 108 -11.14 25.36 3.52
N ASP A 109 -10.61 26.55 3.21
CA ASP A 109 -11.03 27.38 2.08
C ASP A 109 -10.93 26.60 0.76
N TYR A 110 -9.88 25.79 0.60
CA TYR A 110 -9.71 24.96 -0.58
C TYR A 110 -10.74 23.84 -0.67
N ILE A 111 -11.08 23.17 0.45
CA ILE A 111 -12.13 22.16 0.49
C ILE A 111 -13.49 22.78 0.13
N GLU A 112 -13.82 23.94 0.67
CA GLU A 112 -15.07 24.67 0.35
C GLU A 112 -15.11 25.12 -1.11
N LEU A 113 -14.00 25.63 -1.64
CA LEU A 113 -13.88 26.03 -3.04
C LEU A 113 -14.09 24.85 -3.98
N VAL A 114 -13.50 23.69 -3.64
CA VAL A 114 -13.67 22.45 -4.41
C VAL A 114 -15.10 21.93 -4.24
N ASN A 115 -15.71 22.07 -3.07
CA ASN A 115 -17.03 21.57 -2.72
C ASN A 115 -17.22 20.09 -3.10
N PRO A 116 -16.40 19.16 -2.54
CA PRO A 116 -16.58 17.73 -2.74
C PRO A 116 -17.79 17.20 -1.94
N ASP A 117 -18.40 16.13 -2.41
CA ASP A 117 -19.45 15.41 -1.66
C ASP A 117 -18.85 14.50 -0.58
N LEU A 118 -17.59 14.09 -0.75
CA LEU A 118 -16.83 13.31 0.21
C LEU A 118 -15.37 13.78 0.24
N VAL A 119 -14.88 14.15 1.42
CA VAL A 119 -13.47 14.45 1.65
C VAL A 119 -12.82 13.38 2.53
N ILE A 120 -11.65 12.92 2.13
CA ILE A 120 -10.81 11.98 2.89
C ILE A 120 -9.50 12.70 3.20
N LEU A 121 -9.24 12.92 4.49
CA LEU A 121 -8.06 13.62 4.97
C LEU A 121 -7.08 12.63 5.58
N HIS A 122 -5.89 12.52 4.98
CA HIS A 122 -4.79 11.73 5.54
C HIS A 122 -3.91 12.58 6.45
N GLU A 123 -3.30 11.93 7.44
CA GLU A 123 -2.42 12.56 8.44
C GLU A 123 -3.12 13.67 9.27
N ALA A 124 -4.44 13.62 9.41
CA ALA A 124 -5.18 14.51 10.31
C ALA A 124 -4.79 14.24 11.76
N SER A 125 -4.01 15.16 12.32
CA SER A 125 -3.69 15.19 13.75
C SER A 125 -4.80 15.90 14.52
N ARG A 126 -4.76 15.84 15.86
CA ARG A 126 -5.81 16.46 16.70
C ARG A 126 -6.07 17.95 16.42
N PRO A 127 -5.05 18.80 16.13
CA PRO A 127 -5.30 20.17 15.68
C PRO A 127 -6.15 20.27 14.40
N TRP A 128 -5.96 19.36 13.44
CA TRP A 128 -6.76 19.30 12.22
C TRP A 128 -8.21 18.90 12.49
N GLU A 129 -8.44 17.92 13.35
CA GLU A 129 -9.80 17.52 13.78
C GLU A 129 -10.55 18.72 14.35
N VAL A 130 -9.92 19.46 15.28
CA VAL A 130 -10.51 20.66 15.88
C VAL A 130 -10.78 21.75 14.85
N ALA A 131 -9.86 21.99 13.91
CA ALA A 131 -10.02 23.02 12.90
C ALA A 131 -11.16 22.70 11.92
N VAL A 132 -11.27 21.43 11.50
CA VAL A 132 -12.34 20.97 10.59
C VAL A 132 -13.70 21.01 11.28
N ASP A 133 -13.80 20.55 12.53
CA ASP A 133 -15.04 20.62 13.32
C ASP A 133 -15.49 22.08 13.54
N ALA A 134 -14.54 22.99 13.79
CA ALA A 134 -14.85 24.40 13.99
C ALA A 134 -15.27 25.13 12.71
N ALA A 135 -14.85 24.64 11.54
CA ALA A 135 -15.19 25.24 10.25
C ALA A 135 -16.64 24.97 9.82
N ASP A 136 -17.28 23.93 10.36
CA ASP A 136 -18.66 23.53 10.00
C ASP A 136 -18.86 23.47 8.47
N LEU A 137 -17.94 22.75 7.80
CA LEU A 137 -17.86 22.68 6.34
C LEU A 137 -19.22 22.33 5.71
N ALA A 138 -19.83 23.31 5.03
CA ALA A 138 -21.07 23.12 4.29
C ALA A 138 -20.78 22.48 2.92
N MET A 139 -20.48 21.18 2.92
CA MET A 139 -20.36 20.37 1.71
C MET A 139 -21.75 20.03 1.13
N ARG A 140 -21.82 19.78 -0.17
CA ARG A 140 -23.06 19.45 -0.90
C ARG A 140 -23.65 18.09 -0.55
#